data_AF-W9XWR8-F1
#
_entry.id   AF-W9XWR8-F1
#
_cell.length_a   1.000
_cell.length_b   1.000
_cell.length_c   1.000
_cell.angle_alpha   90.00
_cell.angle_beta   90.00
_cell.angle_gamma   90.00
#
_symmetry.space_group_name_H-M   'P 1'
#
loop_
_entity.id
_entity.type
_entity.pdbx_description
1 polymer ?
#
loop_
_entity_poly.entity_id
_entity_poly.type
_entity_poly.pdbx_seq_one_letter_code
_entity_poly.pdbx_strand_id
1 'polypeptide(L)'
;MSSKGDFPDDEDPLESLRYQTLDCLDGIHSAGSFATSDHNVEHIHPGLVVKGIGPIRFPLSHEDANALIRASRRAPFGKGRETLVDETVRKTWEIDGKELSFGNAGWDSWLDRVLENVSKGLGIPGSAGRVRVELYKLLVYEEGAFFKAHKDTEKTKNMFGTLVVCLPSEHVGGSVRLIHGTEEKVLETDRWSSYGVSYLAWYSDVSHEVVSPVQSGYRFVLTYNLINTTLERSPSAAVLDVEQSKICRILAEWDSMQDKPQGMCYVLQHKYTGASLQLSGLKCDDYYRCSQLDRACRSNGRFCVFLSRLGLTVTRINEEAYEEEDKEELFLKDTVTLEGIQLRDSMRIGKDCLVQRNLYEAREHDEQWEGNT
;
A
#
# COMPACT_ATOMS: atom_id res chain seq x y z
N MET A 1 29.60 60.45 9.19
CA MET A 1 28.34 60.01 8.54
C MET A 1 28.70 59.15 7.34
N SER A 2 28.59 57.84 7.47
CA SER A 2 28.39 56.94 6.34
C SER A 2 27.77 55.68 6.91
N SER A 3 26.45 55.57 6.82
CA SER A 3 25.71 54.34 7.09
C SER A 3 25.85 53.45 5.86
N LYS A 4 26.57 52.34 5.98
CA LYS A 4 26.33 51.18 5.13
C LYS A 4 25.33 50.32 5.88
N GLY A 5 24.11 50.25 5.34
CA GLY A 5 23.09 49.33 5.80
C GLY A 5 23.53 47.93 5.44
N ASP A 6 23.64 47.08 6.46
CA ASP A 6 23.53 45.64 6.32
C ASP A 6 22.07 45.34 5.92
N PHE A 7 21.86 44.86 4.71
CA PHE A 7 20.65 44.13 4.38
C PHE A 7 20.84 42.70 4.90
N PRO A 8 19.96 42.16 5.76
CA PRO A 8 19.95 40.72 6.00
C PRO A 8 19.48 40.06 4.70
N ASP A 9 20.20 39.05 4.21
CA ASP A 9 19.58 38.01 3.39
C ASP A 9 18.45 37.42 4.25
N ASP A 10 17.20 37.81 3.99
CA ASP A 10 16.02 37.16 4.56
C ASP A 10 15.98 35.73 3.97
N GLU A 11 16.68 34.80 4.60
CA GLU A 11 16.52 33.37 4.34
C GLU A 11 15.04 33.04 4.54
N ASP A 12 14.38 32.60 3.47
CA ASP A 12 12.98 32.19 3.49
C ASP A 12 12.79 31.13 4.59
N PRO A 13 12.08 31.44 5.69
CA PRO A 13 12.02 30.58 6.87
C PRO A 13 11.33 29.24 6.58
N LEU A 14 10.66 29.12 5.43
CA LEU A 14 10.00 27.91 4.95
C LEU A 14 10.86 27.09 3.96
N GLU A 15 12.03 27.58 3.56
CA GLU A 15 12.85 26.94 2.52
C GLU A 15 13.27 25.51 2.92
N SER A 16 13.71 25.32 4.17
CA SER A 16 14.05 24.00 4.70
C SER A 16 12.85 23.05 4.69
N LEU A 17 11.68 23.53 5.14
CA LEU A 17 10.46 22.72 5.18
C LEU A 17 10.00 22.34 3.76
N ARG A 18 10.06 23.28 2.81
CA ARG A 18 9.75 23.03 1.39
C ARG A 18 10.69 22.00 0.79
N TYR A 19 12.00 22.14 0.99
CA TYR A 19 12.98 21.20 0.46
C TYR A 19 12.74 19.79 1.01
N GLN A 20 12.54 19.64 2.32
CA GLN A 20 12.26 18.35 2.93
C GLN A 20 10.94 17.75 2.43
N THR A 21 9.90 18.57 2.26
CA THR A 21 8.61 18.14 1.71
C THR A 21 8.76 17.66 0.27
N LEU A 22 9.49 18.41 -0.55
CA LEU A 22 9.74 18.08 -1.95
C LEU A 22 10.51 16.77 -2.09
N ASP A 23 11.68 16.66 -1.46
CA ASP A 23 12.53 15.46 -1.49
C ASP A 23 11.77 14.22 -1.01
N CYS A 24 11.00 14.37 0.07
CA CYS A 24 10.20 13.28 0.62
C CYS A 24 9.08 12.85 -0.33
N LEU A 25 8.33 13.77 -0.94
CA LEU A 25 7.21 13.44 -1.81
C LEU A 25 7.68 12.97 -3.20
N ASP A 26 8.73 13.55 -3.77
CA ASP A 26 9.26 13.14 -5.07
C ASP A 26 9.74 11.69 -5.05
N GLY A 27 10.33 11.24 -3.93
CA GLY A 27 10.80 9.87 -3.74
C GLY A 27 9.71 8.81 -3.52
N ILE A 28 8.43 9.19 -3.41
CA ILE A 28 7.33 8.24 -3.25
C ILE A 28 6.88 7.73 -4.63
N HIS A 29 7.17 6.46 -4.90
CA HIS A 29 6.79 5.77 -6.13
C HIS A 29 5.87 4.57 -5.90
N SER A 30 5.41 4.36 -4.66
CA SER A 30 4.49 3.30 -4.29
C SER A 30 3.73 3.66 -3.02
N ALA A 31 2.46 3.25 -2.95
CA ALA A 31 1.70 3.24 -1.71
C ALA A 31 1.33 1.81 -1.36
N GLY A 32 1.75 1.38 -0.18
CA GLY A 32 1.55 0.02 0.31
C GLY A 32 0.98 -0.02 1.70
N SER A 33 0.39 -1.16 2.03
CA SER A 33 0.01 -1.52 3.39
C SER A 33 0.86 -2.70 3.87
N PHE A 34 0.97 -2.87 5.19
CA PHE A 34 1.71 -4.00 5.77
C PHE A 34 1.07 -5.36 5.42
N ALA A 35 -0.19 -5.35 5.00
CA ALA A 35 -0.93 -6.51 4.52
C ALA A 35 -2.02 -6.15 3.51
N THR A 36 -2.34 -7.07 2.62
CA THR A 36 -3.41 -6.96 1.62
C THR A 36 -4.16 -8.29 1.48
N SER A 37 -5.40 -8.24 1.03
CA SER A 37 -6.28 -9.41 0.93
C SER A 37 -7.41 -9.18 -0.05
N ASP A 38 -7.97 -10.26 -0.56
CA ASP A 38 -9.19 -10.21 -1.35
C ASP A 38 -10.02 -11.50 -1.15
N HIS A 39 -11.32 -11.40 -1.39
CA HIS A 39 -12.28 -12.46 -1.10
C HIS A 39 -13.14 -12.78 -2.31
N ASN A 40 -13.53 -14.04 -2.44
CA ASN A 40 -14.40 -14.54 -3.52
C ASN A 40 -13.88 -14.14 -4.91
N VAL A 41 -12.57 -14.25 -5.10
CA VAL A 41 -11.93 -13.86 -6.36
C VAL A 41 -12.28 -14.86 -7.46
N GLU A 42 -12.40 -14.35 -8.69
CA GLU A 42 -12.47 -15.22 -9.86
C GLU A 42 -11.21 -16.09 -9.88
N HIS A 43 -11.38 -17.40 -9.94
CA HIS A 43 -10.30 -18.36 -9.77
C HIS A 43 -10.38 -19.50 -10.77
N ILE A 44 -9.21 -20.11 -10.99
CA ILE A 44 -9.08 -21.30 -11.81
C ILE A 44 -8.94 -22.48 -10.86
N HIS A 45 -9.66 -23.58 -11.12
CA HIS A 45 -9.49 -24.79 -10.34
C HIS A 45 -8.06 -25.32 -10.54
N PRO A 46 -7.23 -25.46 -9.48
CA PRO A 46 -5.80 -25.79 -9.62
C PRO A 46 -5.53 -27.19 -10.17
N GLY A 47 -6.48 -28.10 -10.03
CA GLY A 47 -6.24 -29.53 -10.27
C GLY A 47 -5.18 -30.06 -9.32
N LEU A 48 -5.31 -29.71 -8.02
CA LEU A 48 -4.33 -30.06 -7.00
C LEU A 48 -4.21 -31.59 -6.86
N VAL A 49 -2.99 -32.09 -6.95
CA VAL A 49 -2.64 -33.49 -6.76
C VAL A 49 -1.61 -33.59 -5.65
N VAL A 50 -1.88 -34.47 -4.68
CA VAL A 50 -0.98 -34.73 -3.54
C VAL A 50 -0.34 -36.11 -3.71
N LYS A 51 0.99 -36.16 -3.60
CA LYS A 51 1.76 -37.40 -3.69
C LYS A 51 1.24 -38.42 -2.67
N GLY A 52 0.94 -39.63 -3.14
CA GLY A 52 0.42 -40.73 -2.29
C GLY A 52 -1.09 -40.69 -2.02
N ILE A 53 -1.79 -39.60 -2.37
CA ILE A 53 -3.26 -39.52 -2.28
C ILE A 53 -3.88 -39.48 -3.69
N GLY A 54 -3.32 -38.65 -4.58
CA GLY A 54 -3.89 -38.36 -5.89
C GLY A 54 -4.59 -37.01 -5.96
N PRO A 55 -5.50 -36.82 -6.93
CA PRO A 55 -6.24 -35.56 -7.11
C PRO A 55 -7.17 -35.25 -5.93
N ILE A 56 -7.15 -34.01 -5.46
CA ILE A 56 -8.04 -33.50 -4.39
C ILE A 56 -9.23 -32.79 -5.02
N ARG A 57 -10.44 -33.09 -4.52
CA ARG A 57 -11.70 -32.53 -5.01
C ARG A 57 -12.08 -31.27 -4.24
N PHE A 58 -12.62 -30.28 -4.94
CA PHE A 58 -13.15 -29.06 -4.35
C PHE A 58 -14.68 -28.95 -4.57
N PRO A 59 -15.44 -28.46 -3.57
CA PRO A 59 -15.01 -28.10 -2.21
C PRO A 59 -14.43 -29.29 -1.44
N LEU A 60 -13.49 -29.04 -0.53
CA LEU A 60 -12.81 -30.11 0.19
C LEU A 60 -13.83 -30.95 0.98
N SER A 61 -13.90 -32.24 0.67
CA SER A 61 -14.76 -33.18 1.37
C SER A 61 -14.14 -33.65 2.69
N HIS A 62 -14.96 -34.17 3.61
CA HIS A 62 -14.46 -34.78 4.85
C HIS A 62 -13.54 -35.99 4.58
N GLU A 63 -13.82 -36.78 3.53
CA GLU A 63 -12.98 -37.90 3.13
C GLU A 63 -11.59 -37.44 2.66
N ASP A 64 -11.56 -36.42 1.79
CA ASP A 64 -10.31 -35.87 1.26
C ASP A 64 -9.52 -35.14 2.37
N ALA A 65 -10.20 -34.39 3.25
CA ALA A 65 -9.59 -33.76 4.41
C ALA A 65 -8.91 -34.80 5.33
N ASN A 66 -9.60 -35.91 5.63
CA ASN A 66 -9.03 -36.98 6.44
C ASN A 66 -7.87 -37.71 5.72
N ALA A 67 -7.93 -37.86 4.41
CA ALA A 67 -6.82 -38.41 3.63
C ALA A 67 -5.59 -37.50 3.71
N LEU A 68 -5.79 -36.19 3.58
CA LEU A 68 -4.73 -35.19 3.76
C LEU A 68 -4.15 -35.25 5.17
N ILE A 69 -4.99 -35.27 6.20
CA ILE A 69 -4.54 -35.36 7.61
C ILE A 69 -3.69 -36.61 7.84
N ARG A 70 -4.09 -37.78 7.31
CA ARG A 70 -3.32 -39.02 7.44
C ARG A 70 -1.96 -38.98 6.73
N ALA A 71 -1.87 -38.26 5.62
CA ALA A 71 -0.61 -38.07 4.88
C ALA A 71 0.24 -36.91 5.42
N SER A 72 -0.36 -36.04 6.25
CA SER A 72 0.28 -34.85 6.79
C SER A 72 1.15 -35.19 8.00
N ARG A 73 2.13 -34.33 8.26
CA ARG A 73 2.78 -34.22 9.56
C ARG A 73 2.16 -33.07 10.35
N ARG A 74 2.32 -33.08 11.67
CA ARG A 74 1.95 -31.92 12.49
C ARG A 74 2.90 -30.77 12.18
N ALA A 75 2.35 -29.58 11.99
CA ALA A 75 3.14 -28.40 11.68
C ALA A 75 4.01 -28.02 12.89
N PRO A 76 5.35 -27.97 12.74
CA PRO A 76 6.20 -27.53 13.83
C PRO A 76 6.13 -26.01 14.01
N PHE A 77 6.54 -25.53 15.19
CA PHE A 77 6.81 -24.13 15.45
C PHE A 77 8.29 -23.94 15.82
N GLY A 78 8.84 -22.77 15.47
CA GLY A 78 10.23 -22.44 15.76
C GLY A 78 10.37 -21.78 17.13
N LYS A 79 11.29 -22.28 17.96
CA LYS A 79 11.73 -21.63 19.20
C LYS A 79 13.25 -21.45 19.16
N GLY A 80 13.71 -20.35 18.55
CA GLY A 80 15.14 -20.14 18.29
C GLY A 80 15.67 -21.09 17.23
N ARG A 81 16.67 -21.92 17.56
CA ARG A 81 17.25 -22.92 16.64
C ARG A 81 16.51 -24.27 16.64
N GLU A 82 15.54 -24.45 17.51
CA GLU A 82 14.81 -25.72 17.66
C GLU A 82 13.46 -25.67 16.94
N THR A 83 13.14 -26.77 16.25
CA THR A 83 11.85 -27.02 15.60
C THR A 83 11.07 -27.98 16.50
N LEU A 84 10.09 -27.47 17.25
CA LEU A 84 9.32 -28.24 18.23
C LEU A 84 7.86 -28.34 17.79
N VAL A 85 7.14 -29.36 18.26
CA VAL A 85 5.67 -29.49 18.08
C VAL A 85 5.02 -29.23 19.42
N ASP A 86 4.23 -28.16 19.53
CA ASP A 86 3.50 -27.77 20.76
C ASP A 86 2.06 -27.40 20.38
N GLU A 87 1.14 -28.26 20.78
CA GLU A 87 -0.30 -28.12 20.51
C GLU A 87 -0.94 -26.92 21.22
N THR A 88 -0.29 -26.39 22.26
CA THR A 88 -0.73 -25.17 22.97
C THR A 88 -0.37 -23.90 22.21
N VAL A 89 0.45 -24.02 21.16
CA VAL A 89 0.91 -22.93 20.30
C VAL A 89 0.31 -23.03 18.90
N ARG A 90 0.19 -24.25 18.36
CA ARG A 90 -0.33 -24.49 17.00
C ARG A 90 -0.95 -25.88 16.86
N LYS A 91 -2.21 -25.93 16.40
CA LYS A 91 -2.88 -27.17 15.99
C LYS A 91 -3.13 -27.11 14.49
N THR A 92 -2.21 -27.64 13.68
CA THR A 92 -2.32 -27.61 12.21
C THR A 92 -1.60 -28.80 11.58
N TRP A 93 -2.17 -29.34 10.51
CA TRP A 93 -1.58 -30.38 9.67
C TRP A 93 -0.90 -29.76 8.46
N GLU A 94 0.30 -30.22 8.12
CA GLU A 94 1.05 -29.72 6.97
C GLU A 94 1.53 -30.82 6.01
N ILE A 95 1.51 -30.50 4.71
CA ILE A 95 2.14 -31.27 3.65
C ILE A 95 3.15 -30.35 2.95
N ASP A 96 4.35 -30.85 2.69
CA ASP A 96 5.41 -30.08 2.05
C ASP A 96 5.02 -29.72 0.61
N GLY A 97 5.32 -28.48 0.19
CA GLY A 97 5.00 -28.02 -1.17
C GLY A 97 5.59 -28.90 -2.27
N LYS A 98 6.72 -29.58 -2.01
CA LYS A 98 7.36 -30.52 -2.96
C LYS A 98 6.55 -31.79 -3.21
N GLU A 99 5.56 -32.08 -2.36
CA GLU A 99 4.66 -33.23 -2.48
C GLU A 99 3.37 -32.87 -3.23
N LEU A 100 3.23 -31.60 -3.64
CA LEU A 100 2.08 -31.08 -4.35
C LEU A 100 2.41 -30.88 -5.82
N SER A 101 1.42 -31.08 -6.68
CA SER A 101 1.49 -30.74 -8.09
C SER A 101 0.15 -30.21 -8.57
N PHE A 102 0.16 -29.42 -9.64
CA PHE A 102 -1.01 -28.74 -10.18
C PHE A 102 -1.28 -29.27 -11.59
N GLY A 103 -2.45 -29.88 -11.79
CA GLY A 103 -2.85 -30.46 -13.07
C GLY A 103 -3.44 -29.45 -14.05
N ASN A 104 -3.76 -28.23 -13.60
CA ASN A 104 -4.29 -27.18 -14.45
C ASN A 104 -3.26 -26.07 -14.66
N ALA A 105 -2.69 -25.99 -15.87
CA ALA A 105 -1.70 -24.97 -16.24
C ALA A 105 -2.22 -23.53 -16.11
N GLY A 106 -3.55 -23.31 -16.13
CA GLY A 106 -4.14 -22.00 -15.91
C GLY A 106 -3.96 -21.48 -14.48
N TRP A 107 -3.63 -22.34 -13.51
CA TRP A 107 -3.40 -21.95 -12.12
C TRP A 107 -2.25 -20.95 -11.99
N ASP A 108 -1.14 -21.17 -12.70
CA ASP A 108 0.02 -20.29 -12.63
C ASP A 108 -0.31 -18.90 -13.17
N SER A 109 -1.02 -18.84 -14.31
CA SER A 109 -1.48 -17.55 -14.87
C SER A 109 -2.48 -16.82 -13.96
N TRP A 110 -3.27 -17.55 -13.18
CA TRP A 110 -4.12 -16.94 -12.17
C TRP A 110 -3.30 -16.39 -11.00
N LEU A 111 -2.30 -17.15 -10.54
CA LEU A 111 -1.42 -16.75 -9.45
C LEU A 111 -0.59 -15.50 -9.83
N ASP A 112 -0.18 -15.37 -11.09
CA ASP A 112 0.48 -14.16 -11.60
C ASP A 112 -0.41 -12.91 -11.44
N ARG A 113 -1.72 -13.01 -11.76
CA ARG A 113 -2.68 -11.91 -11.54
C ARG A 113 -2.89 -11.59 -10.07
N VAL A 114 -2.94 -12.61 -9.21
CA VAL A 114 -2.97 -12.41 -7.76
C VAL A 114 -1.71 -11.67 -7.30
N LEU A 115 -0.55 -11.98 -7.87
CA LEU A 115 0.70 -11.31 -7.50
C LEU A 115 0.78 -9.85 -7.94
N GLU A 116 0.16 -9.48 -9.06
CA GLU A 116 0.03 -8.07 -9.44
C GLU A 116 -0.74 -7.28 -8.37
N ASN A 117 -1.87 -7.84 -7.92
CA ASN A 117 -2.70 -7.24 -6.87
C ASN A 117 -1.99 -7.21 -5.52
N VAL A 118 -1.31 -8.30 -5.14
CA VAL A 118 -0.52 -8.39 -3.91
C VAL A 118 0.61 -7.38 -3.92
N SER A 119 1.38 -7.30 -5.01
CA SER A 119 2.50 -6.36 -5.14
C SER A 119 2.01 -4.93 -5.03
N LYS A 120 0.90 -4.58 -5.70
CA LYS A 120 0.27 -3.27 -5.58
C LYS A 120 -0.19 -2.99 -4.15
N GLY A 121 -0.88 -3.93 -3.50
CA GLY A 121 -1.42 -3.75 -2.16
C GLY A 121 -0.34 -3.63 -1.08
N LEU A 122 0.79 -4.32 -1.26
CA LEU A 122 1.96 -4.19 -0.39
C LEU A 122 2.83 -2.97 -0.73
N GLY A 123 2.59 -2.30 -1.86
CA GLY A 123 3.35 -1.12 -2.28
C GLY A 123 4.73 -1.47 -2.85
N ILE A 124 4.83 -2.54 -3.63
CA ILE A 124 6.05 -2.95 -4.31
C ILE A 124 6.07 -2.31 -5.70
N PRO A 125 6.98 -1.36 -5.99
CA PRO A 125 6.99 -0.66 -7.27
C PRO A 125 7.34 -1.60 -8.43
N GLY A 126 6.60 -1.53 -9.54
CA GLY A 126 6.93 -2.22 -10.80
C GLY A 126 6.70 -3.74 -10.80
N SER A 127 5.53 -4.21 -10.35
CA SER A 127 5.20 -5.62 -10.03
C SER A 127 5.49 -6.68 -11.10
N ALA A 128 5.53 -6.34 -12.39
CA ALA A 128 5.82 -7.32 -13.44
C ALA A 128 7.26 -7.84 -13.34
N GLY A 129 7.42 -9.07 -12.82
CA GLY A 129 8.70 -9.80 -12.77
C GLY A 129 9.60 -9.53 -11.56
N ARG A 130 9.24 -8.60 -10.66
CA ARG A 130 10.01 -8.28 -9.45
C ARG A 130 9.70 -9.15 -8.24
N VAL A 131 8.51 -9.74 -8.21
CA VAL A 131 8.07 -10.63 -7.14
C VAL A 131 7.84 -12.01 -7.73
N ARG A 132 8.47 -13.02 -7.13
CA ARG A 132 8.24 -14.43 -7.43
C ARG A 132 7.55 -15.09 -6.24
N VAL A 133 6.64 -16.03 -6.52
CA VAL A 133 6.10 -16.95 -5.51
C VAL A 133 6.81 -18.29 -5.53
N GLU A 134 6.92 -18.87 -4.35
CA GLU A 134 7.39 -20.23 -4.18
C GLU A 134 6.46 -20.98 -3.23
N LEU A 135 5.83 -22.05 -3.72
CA LEU A 135 4.96 -22.87 -2.90
C LEU A 135 5.75 -23.48 -1.74
N TYR A 136 5.35 -23.14 -0.52
CA TYR A 136 6.00 -23.64 0.68
C TYR A 136 5.30 -24.89 1.20
N LYS A 137 3.99 -24.80 1.46
CA LYS A 137 3.24 -25.92 2.05
C LYS A 137 1.73 -25.79 1.89
N LEU A 138 1.07 -26.94 2.03
CA LEU A 138 -0.37 -27.05 2.25
C LEU A 138 -0.63 -27.10 3.75
N LEU A 139 -1.69 -26.43 4.21
CA LEU A 139 -2.13 -26.52 5.61
C LEU A 139 -3.61 -26.89 5.68
N VAL A 140 -3.92 -27.86 6.55
CA VAL A 140 -5.29 -28.23 6.92
C VAL A 140 -5.49 -27.89 8.39
N TYR A 141 -6.48 -27.04 8.65
CA TYR A 141 -6.92 -26.64 9.98
C TYR A 141 -8.27 -27.32 10.25
N GLU A 142 -8.29 -28.22 11.22
CA GLU A 142 -9.51 -28.89 11.69
C GLU A 142 -10.19 -28.10 12.82
N GLU A 143 -11.33 -28.60 13.29
CA GLU A 143 -12.03 -28.01 14.43
C GLU A 143 -11.12 -27.82 15.66
N GLY A 144 -11.21 -26.63 16.26
CA GLY A 144 -10.37 -26.15 17.35
C GLY A 144 -8.95 -25.78 16.94
N ALA A 145 -8.61 -25.79 15.65
CA ALA A 145 -7.30 -25.37 15.18
C ALA A 145 -7.09 -23.86 15.38
N PHE A 146 -5.94 -23.50 15.94
CA PHE A 146 -5.49 -22.12 16.13
C PHE A 146 -3.97 -22.02 16.01
N PHE A 147 -3.46 -20.79 15.92
CA PHE A 147 -2.06 -20.49 16.18
C PHE A 147 -1.91 -19.12 16.85
N LYS A 148 -0.99 -19.02 17.81
CA LYS A 148 -0.68 -17.77 18.52
C LYS A 148 0.09 -16.80 17.64
N ALA A 149 0.07 -15.52 18.05
CA ALA A 149 0.87 -14.45 17.44
C ALA A 149 2.33 -14.85 17.24
N HIS A 150 2.77 -14.79 15.98
CA HIS A 150 4.16 -14.97 15.59
C HIS A 150 4.49 -14.15 14.35
N LYS A 151 5.79 -13.96 14.10
CA LYS A 151 6.29 -13.38 12.84
C LYS A 151 6.84 -14.50 11.97
N ASP A 152 6.78 -14.29 10.67
CA ASP A 152 7.42 -15.21 9.75
C ASP A 152 8.94 -15.08 9.84
N THR A 153 9.62 -16.20 9.68
CA THR A 153 11.08 -16.24 9.55
C THR A 153 11.40 -16.54 8.10
N GLU A 154 12.46 -15.91 7.59
CA GLU A 154 12.93 -16.14 6.22
C GLU A 154 13.15 -17.64 5.98
N LYS A 155 12.44 -18.21 5.00
CA LYS A 155 12.51 -19.64 4.65
C LYS A 155 13.36 -19.91 3.43
N THR A 156 13.51 -18.90 2.58
CA THR A 156 14.28 -18.94 1.35
C THR A 156 14.88 -17.55 1.13
N LYS A 157 16.02 -17.50 0.45
CA LYS A 157 16.77 -16.27 0.27
C LYS A 157 15.88 -15.21 -0.40
N ASN A 158 15.90 -13.99 0.15
CA ASN A 158 15.12 -12.84 -0.33
C ASN A 158 13.60 -12.98 -0.14
N MET A 159 13.16 -13.90 0.73
CA MET A 159 11.75 -13.91 1.14
C MET A 159 11.48 -12.64 1.95
N PHE A 160 10.49 -11.88 1.53
CA PHE A 160 10.07 -10.64 2.19
C PHE A 160 8.66 -10.72 2.77
N GLY A 161 7.89 -11.75 2.39
CA GLY A 161 6.50 -11.88 2.81
C GLY A 161 5.93 -13.26 2.57
N THR A 162 4.67 -13.40 2.94
CA THR A 162 3.90 -14.64 2.82
C THR A 162 2.62 -14.34 2.06
N LEU A 163 2.25 -15.23 1.14
CA LEU A 163 0.94 -15.25 0.49
C LEU A 163 0.22 -16.55 0.90
N VAL A 164 -0.95 -16.42 1.48
CA VAL A 164 -1.85 -17.53 1.80
C VAL A 164 -3.04 -17.50 0.86
N VAL A 165 -3.27 -18.59 0.15
CA VAL A 165 -4.45 -18.80 -0.69
C VAL A 165 -5.37 -19.80 0.01
N CYS A 166 -6.56 -19.35 0.41
CA CYS A 166 -7.61 -20.19 0.96
C CYS A 166 -8.39 -20.84 -0.19
N LEU A 167 -8.32 -22.17 -0.24
CA LEU A 167 -9.00 -22.98 -1.26
C LEU A 167 -10.43 -23.33 -0.80
N PRO A 168 -11.33 -23.70 -1.73
CA PRO A 168 -12.71 -24.00 -1.40
C PRO A 168 -12.81 -25.20 -0.44
N SER A 169 -13.30 -24.94 0.76
CA SER A 169 -13.50 -25.89 1.85
C SER A 169 -14.40 -25.22 2.90
N GLU A 170 -15.62 -25.71 3.03
CA GLU A 170 -16.59 -25.15 3.97
C GLU A 170 -16.06 -25.19 5.41
N HIS A 171 -16.03 -24.04 6.08
CA HIS A 171 -15.66 -23.90 7.49
C HIS A 171 -16.28 -22.65 8.12
N VAL A 172 -16.29 -22.62 9.46
CA VAL A 172 -16.69 -21.46 10.27
C VAL A 172 -15.53 -21.01 11.15
N GLY A 173 -15.30 -19.70 11.26
CA GLY A 173 -14.16 -19.14 11.97
C GLY A 173 -12.85 -19.25 11.19
N GLY A 174 -11.71 -19.35 11.87
CA GLY A 174 -10.39 -19.39 11.24
C GLY A 174 -9.85 -18.03 10.79
N SER A 175 -10.45 -16.92 11.23
CA SER A 175 -10.03 -15.57 10.87
C SER A 175 -8.59 -15.29 11.32
N VAL A 176 -7.83 -14.66 10.43
CA VAL A 176 -6.42 -14.31 10.66
C VAL A 176 -6.32 -12.84 11.03
N ARG A 177 -5.67 -12.53 12.16
CA ARG A 177 -5.33 -11.17 12.56
C ARG A 177 -3.88 -10.89 12.26
N LEU A 178 -3.65 -9.77 11.61
CA LEU A 178 -2.35 -9.24 11.22
C LEU A 178 -2.12 -7.94 11.99
N ILE A 179 -1.00 -7.86 12.71
CA ILE A 179 -0.67 -6.77 13.62
C ILE A 179 0.70 -6.23 13.23
N HIS A 180 0.77 -4.92 12.98
CA HIS A 180 2.02 -4.20 12.73
C HIS A 180 1.98 -2.84 13.44
N GLY A 181 2.87 -2.66 14.42
CA GLY A 181 2.84 -1.47 15.29
C GLY A 181 1.50 -1.34 16.03
N THR A 182 0.81 -0.22 15.83
CA THR A 182 -0.53 0.05 16.39
C THR A 182 -1.66 -0.29 15.42
N GLU A 183 -1.36 -0.70 14.18
CA GLU A 183 -2.35 -1.05 13.18
C GLU A 183 -2.69 -2.55 13.25
N GLU A 184 -3.97 -2.85 13.06
CA GLU A 184 -4.48 -4.22 13.03
C GLU A 184 -5.40 -4.40 11.81
N LYS A 185 -5.30 -5.57 11.17
CA LYS A 185 -6.28 -6.06 10.19
C LYS A 185 -6.75 -7.45 10.58
N VAL A 186 -8.07 -7.67 10.58
CA VAL A 186 -8.68 -8.99 10.73
C VAL A 186 -9.24 -9.42 9.39
N LEU A 187 -8.88 -10.62 8.97
CA LEU A 187 -9.23 -11.19 7.68
C LEU A 187 -10.06 -12.45 7.90
N GLU A 188 -11.35 -12.35 7.57
CA GLU A 188 -12.32 -13.44 7.67
C GLU A 188 -12.18 -14.40 6.47
N THR A 189 -12.15 -15.71 6.74
CA THR A 189 -11.94 -16.72 5.67
C THR A 189 -13.13 -17.66 5.46
N ASP A 190 -14.14 -17.59 6.31
CA ASP A 190 -15.28 -18.52 6.33
C ASP A 190 -16.43 -18.10 5.39
N ARG A 191 -16.71 -16.81 5.24
CA ARG A 191 -17.89 -16.28 4.54
C ARG A 191 -18.10 -16.80 3.11
N TRP A 192 -17.03 -17.04 2.36
CA TRP A 192 -17.10 -17.60 0.99
C TRP A 192 -16.42 -18.97 0.89
N SER A 193 -16.17 -19.62 2.04
CA SER A 193 -15.29 -20.78 2.12
C SER A 193 -15.77 -21.99 1.33
N SER A 194 -17.07 -22.19 1.17
CA SER A 194 -17.61 -23.38 0.50
C SER A 194 -17.17 -23.47 -0.96
N TYR A 195 -17.17 -22.37 -1.72
CA TYR A 195 -16.89 -22.39 -3.17
C TYR A 195 -15.95 -21.29 -3.66
N GLY A 196 -15.72 -20.27 -2.84
CA GLY A 196 -14.86 -19.15 -3.16
C GLY A 196 -13.40 -19.42 -2.84
N VAL A 197 -12.53 -18.68 -3.51
CA VAL A 197 -11.12 -18.55 -3.16
C VAL A 197 -10.91 -17.17 -2.55
N SER A 198 -10.12 -17.10 -1.49
CA SER A 198 -9.61 -15.85 -0.94
C SER A 198 -8.10 -15.91 -0.80
N TYR A 199 -7.45 -14.76 -0.76
CA TYR A 199 -6.03 -14.70 -0.48
C TYR A 199 -5.69 -13.59 0.51
N LEU A 200 -4.60 -13.80 1.22
CA LEU A 200 -4.04 -12.90 2.21
C LEU A 200 -2.54 -12.80 1.96
N ALA A 201 -1.98 -11.61 1.97
CA ALA A 201 -0.55 -11.40 1.85
C ALA A 201 -0.05 -10.36 2.84
N TRP A 202 1.14 -10.58 3.40
CA TRP A 202 1.76 -9.69 4.38
C TRP A 202 3.29 -9.78 4.33
N TYR A 203 3.96 -8.77 4.86
CA TYR A 203 5.42 -8.77 5.03
C TYR A 203 5.86 -9.69 6.19
N SER A 204 7.04 -10.30 6.09
CA SER A 204 7.52 -11.27 7.07
C SER A 204 7.71 -10.69 8.48
N ASP A 205 7.94 -9.38 8.60
CA ASP A 205 8.06 -8.67 9.87
C ASP A 205 6.72 -8.31 10.52
N VAL A 206 5.58 -8.68 9.91
CA VAL A 206 4.23 -8.54 10.46
C VAL A 206 3.91 -9.70 11.41
N SER A 207 3.34 -9.38 12.58
CA SER A 207 2.86 -10.39 13.51
C SER A 207 1.49 -10.91 13.07
N HIS A 208 1.28 -12.22 13.11
CA HIS A 208 0.02 -12.82 12.70
C HIS A 208 -0.43 -13.95 13.63
N GLU A 209 -1.75 -14.06 13.82
CA GLU A 209 -2.41 -15.09 14.62
C GLU A 209 -3.77 -15.51 14.06
N VAL A 210 -4.25 -16.69 14.44
CA VAL A 210 -5.66 -17.05 14.27
C VAL A 210 -6.40 -16.68 15.54
N VAL A 211 -7.28 -15.70 15.44
CA VAL A 211 -8.03 -15.15 16.60
C VAL A 211 -9.32 -15.90 16.86
N SER A 212 -9.96 -16.41 15.81
CA SER A 212 -11.12 -17.28 15.93
C SER A 212 -10.67 -18.67 15.50
N PRO A 213 -10.56 -19.65 16.41
CA PRO A 213 -10.30 -21.02 16.03
C PRO A 213 -11.32 -21.50 14.98
N VAL A 214 -10.96 -22.52 14.20
CA VAL A 214 -11.94 -23.16 13.32
C VAL A 214 -13.02 -23.78 14.20
N GLN A 215 -14.26 -23.31 14.07
CA GLN A 215 -15.40 -23.76 14.87
C GLN A 215 -16.08 -24.99 14.28
N SER A 216 -16.04 -25.13 12.96
CA SER A 216 -16.52 -26.30 12.24
C SER A 216 -15.88 -26.38 10.85
N GLY A 217 -15.90 -27.58 10.25
CA GLY A 217 -15.34 -27.81 8.91
C GLY A 217 -13.82 -27.82 8.88
N TYR A 218 -13.25 -27.53 7.71
CA TYR A 218 -11.80 -27.52 7.50
C TYR A 218 -11.38 -26.23 6.82
N ARG A 219 -10.47 -25.47 7.42
CA ARG A 219 -9.80 -24.38 6.69
C ARG A 219 -8.61 -24.96 5.93
N PHE A 220 -8.64 -24.80 4.62
CA PHE A 220 -7.72 -25.46 3.70
C PHE A 220 -6.95 -24.43 2.87
N VAL A 221 -5.64 -24.36 3.04
CA VAL A 221 -4.85 -23.26 2.47
C VAL A 221 -3.53 -23.71 1.86
N LEU A 222 -3.11 -23.02 0.80
CA LEU A 222 -1.76 -23.05 0.25
C LEU A 222 -0.99 -21.85 0.78
N THR A 223 0.23 -22.08 1.26
CA THR A 223 1.15 -21.03 1.72
C THR A 223 2.31 -20.90 0.74
N TYR A 224 2.55 -19.69 0.26
CA TYR A 224 3.63 -19.33 -0.66
C TYR A 224 4.55 -18.31 0.01
N ASN A 225 5.86 -18.45 -0.24
CA ASN A 225 6.84 -17.42 0.08
C ASN A 225 6.82 -16.36 -1.03
N LEU A 226 6.75 -15.08 -0.67
CA LEU A 226 6.93 -13.95 -1.58
C LEU A 226 8.41 -13.59 -1.61
N ILE A 227 9.02 -13.67 -2.78
CA ILE A 227 10.47 -13.55 -2.98
C ILE A 227 10.75 -12.34 -3.85
N ASN A 228 11.63 -11.45 -3.37
CA ASN A 228 12.11 -10.34 -4.17
C ASN A 228 13.18 -10.85 -5.14
N THR A 229 12.95 -10.64 -6.44
CA THR A 229 13.90 -11.03 -7.49
C THR A 229 14.90 -9.93 -7.82
N THR A 230 14.68 -8.71 -7.33
CA THR A 230 15.66 -7.62 -7.46
C THR A 230 16.74 -7.73 -6.37
N LEU A 231 17.94 -7.23 -6.67
CA LEU A 231 19.02 -7.10 -5.68
C LEU A 231 18.92 -5.81 -4.85
N GLU A 232 17.88 -5.02 -5.11
CA GLU A 232 17.54 -3.84 -4.33
C GLU A 232 16.88 -4.29 -3.02
N ARG A 233 17.16 -3.57 -1.92
CA ARG A 233 16.85 -3.95 -0.53
C ARG A 233 15.52 -4.72 -0.36
N SER A 234 15.53 -5.76 0.48
CA SER A 234 14.33 -6.54 0.79
C SER A 234 13.20 -5.64 1.30
N PRO A 235 12.01 -5.68 0.67
CA PRO A 235 10.83 -4.99 1.16
C PRO A 235 10.46 -5.43 2.59
N SER A 236 9.93 -4.52 3.41
CA SER A 236 9.44 -4.86 4.75
C SER A 236 8.42 -3.83 5.24
N ALA A 237 7.58 -4.22 6.21
CA ALA A 237 6.64 -3.28 6.82
C ALA A 237 7.37 -2.17 7.59
N ALA A 238 8.51 -2.47 8.23
CA ALA A 238 9.35 -1.46 8.88
C ALA A 238 9.96 -0.45 7.89
N VAL A 239 10.29 -0.86 6.65
CA VAL A 239 10.76 0.07 5.62
C VAL A 239 9.66 1.06 5.23
N LEU A 240 8.42 0.57 5.07
CA LEU A 240 7.25 1.43 4.84
C LEU A 240 7.04 2.40 6.01
N ASP A 241 7.21 1.96 7.26
CA ASP A 241 7.10 2.84 8.43
C ASP A 241 8.18 3.93 8.45
N VAL A 242 9.40 3.66 7.97
CA VAL A 242 10.47 4.67 7.88
C VAL A 242 10.08 5.77 6.89
N GLU A 243 9.53 5.40 5.74
CA GLU A 243 9.03 6.36 4.74
C GLU A 243 7.87 7.18 5.32
N GLN A 244 6.90 6.51 5.96
CA GLN A 244 5.79 7.16 6.66
C GLN A 244 6.27 8.11 7.77
N SER A 245 7.28 7.70 8.53
CA SER A 245 7.85 8.50 9.63
C SER A 245 8.53 9.76 9.15
N LYS A 246 9.11 9.76 7.94
CA LYS A 246 9.66 10.99 7.33
C LYS A 246 8.56 12.03 7.11
N ILE A 247 7.42 11.62 6.54
CA ILE A 247 6.27 12.51 6.32
C ILE A 247 5.74 13.01 7.67
N CYS A 248 5.57 12.12 8.66
CA CYS A 248 5.11 12.51 10.00
C CYS A 248 6.06 13.50 10.68
N ARG A 249 7.37 13.34 10.53
CA ARG A 249 8.38 14.28 11.07
C ARG A 249 8.23 15.66 10.42
N ILE A 250 8.11 15.72 9.10
CA ILE A 250 7.91 16.97 8.36
C ILE A 250 6.63 17.69 8.82
N LEU A 251 5.53 16.95 8.98
CA LEU A 251 4.26 17.51 9.48
C LEU A 251 4.37 17.99 10.94
N ALA A 252 5.12 17.29 11.80
CA ALA A 252 5.36 17.71 13.18
C ALA A 252 6.24 18.97 13.26
N GLU A 253 7.29 19.05 12.43
CA GLU A 253 8.12 20.24 12.27
C GLU A 253 7.25 21.43 11.85
N TRP A 254 6.42 21.27 10.81
CA TRP A 254 5.45 22.28 10.38
C TRP A 254 4.54 22.73 11.54
N ASP A 255 3.89 21.80 12.25
CA ASP A 255 2.93 22.16 13.31
C ASP A 255 3.56 22.95 14.46
N SER A 256 4.86 22.71 14.71
CA SER A 256 5.64 23.34 15.77
C SER A 256 6.16 24.75 15.43
N MET A 257 6.06 25.19 14.17
CA MET A 257 6.53 26.51 13.77
C MET A 257 5.64 27.62 14.34
N GLN A 258 6.28 28.71 14.79
CA GLN A 258 5.59 29.88 15.35
C GLN A 258 4.78 30.64 14.28
N ASP A 259 5.39 30.88 13.12
CA ASP A 259 4.77 31.53 11.95
C ASP A 259 4.45 30.50 10.85
N LYS A 260 3.73 29.44 11.22
CA LYS A 260 3.43 28.35 10.29
C LYS A 260 2.50 28.77 9.16
N PRO A 261 2.74 28.30 7.91
CA PRO A 261 1.84 28.56 6.80
C PRO A 261 0.52 27.81 7.02
N GLN A 262 -0.58 28.40 6.55
CA GLN A 262 -1.93 27.79 6.62
C GLN A 262 -2.08 26.58 5.69
N GLY A 263 -1.20 26.45 4.70
CA GLY A 263 -1.20 25.35 3.75
C GLY A 263 0.02 25.42 2.84
N MET A 264 0.30 24.31 2.17
CA MET A 264 1.33 24.18 1.14
C MET A 264 0.73 23.40 -0.03
N CYS A 265 1.18 23.75 -1.23
CA CYS A 265 0.70 23.20 -2.47
C CYS A 265 1.82 22.43 -3.15
N TYR A 266 1.63 21.13 -3.28
CA TYR A 266 2.47 20.27 -4.09
C TYR A 266 1.81 20.03 -5.45
N VAL A 267 2.50 20.39 -6.52
CA VAL A 267 2.00 20.20 -7.89
C VAL A 267 2.22 18.75 -8.31
N LEU A 268 1.12 18.08 -8.65
CA LEU A 268 1.14 16.71 -9.17
C LEU A 268 1.73 16.65 -10.58
N GLN A 269 2.29 15.50 -10.94
CA GLN A 269 3.00 15.30 -12.20
C GLN A 269 2.06 15.30 -13.41
N HIS A 270 0.86 14.73 -13.28
CA HIS A 270 -0.11 14.69 -14.37
C HIS A 270 -1.08 15.87 -14.31
N LYS A 271 -1.60 16.26 -15.49
CA LYS A 271 -2.74 17.18 -15.60
C LYS A 271 -4.05 16.40 -15.39
N TYR A 272 -4.93 16.94 -14.53
CA TYR A 272 -6.23 16.35 -14.20
C TYR A 272 -7.38 17.31 -14.57
N THR A 273 -8.50 16.75 -15.02
CA THR A 273 -9.74 17.50 -15.17
C THR A 273 -10.53 17.48 -13.85
N GLY A 274 -11.47 18.41 -13.67
CA GLY A 274 -12.33 18.44 -12.47
C GLY A 274 -13.07 17.12 -12.24
N ALA A 275 -13.52 16.44 -13.31
CA ALA A 275 -14.21 15.16 -13.21
C ALA A 275 -13.34 14.00 -12.71
N SER A 276 -12.01 14.10 -12.85
CA SER A 276 -11.04 13.10 -12.38
C SER A 276 -10.39 13.46 -11.05
N LEU A 277 -10.74 14.62 -10.47
CA LEU A 277 -10.10 15.18 -9.29
C LEU A 277 -10.63 14.49 -8.02
N GLN A 278 -10.14 13.29 -7.78
CA GLN A 278 -10.38 12.48 -6.59
C GLN A 278 -9.22 11.48 -6.46
N LEU A 279 -8.97 10.94 -5.28
CA LEU A 279 -7.83 10.06 -5.03
C LEU A 279 -7.81 8.86 -5.97
N SER A 280 -8.95 8.21 -6.19
CA SER A 280 -9.10 7.07 -7.10
C SER A 280 -8.87 7.41 -8.58
N GLY A 281 -8.93 8.70 -8.94
CA GLY A 281 -8.68 9.21 -10.28
C GLY A 281 -7.22 9.59 -10.55
N LEU A 282 -6.38 9.65 -9.51
CA LEU A 282 -4.96 9.99 -9.64
C LEU A 282 -4.16 8.85 -10.29
N LYS A 283 -3.14 9.21 -11.07
CA LYS A 283 -2.32 8.30 -11.85
C LYS A 283 -0.97 8.06 -11.19
N CYS A 284 -0.54 6.80 -11.16
CA CYS A 284 0.82 6.39 -10.82
C CYS A 284 1.32 7.06 -9.51
N ASP A 285 2.46 7.73 -9.57
CA ASP A 285 3.10 8.37 -8.42
C ASP A 285 2.24 9.45 -7.76
N ASP A 286 1.36 10.13 -8.49
CA ASP A 286 0.46 11.12 -7.90
C ASP A 286 -0.52 10.46 -6.92
N TYR A 287 -1.04 9.28 -7.27
CA TYR A 287 -1.87 8.48 -6.35
C TYR A 287 -1.06 8.07 -5.12
N TYR A 288 0.17 7.60 -5.33
CA TYR A 288 1.01 7.10 -4.23
C TYR A 288 1.37 8.20 -3.24
N ARG A 289 1.83 9.36 -3.74
CA ARG A 289 2.15 10.55 -2.95
C ARG A 289 0.97 11.02 -2.13
N CYS A 290 -0.19 11.23 -2.79
CA CYS A 290 -1.40 11.67 -2.09
C CYS A 290 -1.88 10.65 -1.05
N SER A 291 -1.81 9.35 -1.35
CA SER A 291 -2.23 8.30 -0.41
C SER A 291 -1.34 8.23 0.83
N GLN A 292 -0.01 8.33 0.69
CA GLN A 292 0.91 8.31 1.84
C GLN A 292 0.76 9.58 2.69
N LEU A 293 0.61 10.75 2.04
CA LEU A 293 0.40 12.01 2.74
C LEU A 293 -0.93 12.01 3.53
N ASP A 294 -2.02 11.54 2.93
CA ASP A 294 -3.31 11.39 3.61
C ASP A 294 -3.21 10.48 4.83
N ARG A 295 -2.52 9.33 4.71
CA ARG A 295 -2.28 8.43 5.83
C ARG A 295 -1.55 9.15 6.98
N ALA A 296 -0.51 9.95 6.67
CA ALA A 296 0.26 10.68 7.67
C ALA A 296 -0.59 11.76 8.38
N CYS A 297 -1.38 12.49 7.59
CA CYS A 297 -2.34 13.49 8.07
C CYS A 297 -3.39 12.88 9.01
N ARG A 298 -3.98 11.74 8.64
CA ARG A 298 -4.96 11.04 9.49
C ARG A 298 -4.36 10.58 10.82
N SER A 299 -3.13 10.07 10.80
CA SER A 299 -2.44 9.62 12.02
C SER A 299 -2.14 10.77 12.99
N ASN A 300 -1.86 11.98 12.49
CA ASN A 300 -1.57 13.14 13.33
C ASN A 300 -2.81 13.93 13.76
N GLY A 301 -3.90 13.89 12.98
CA GLY A 301 -5.17 14.57 13.26
C GLY A 301 -5.11 16.11 13.23
N ARG A 302 -4.03 16.70 12.71
CA ARG A 302 -3.78 18.16 12.64
C ARG A 302 -3.81 18.72 11.22
N PHE A 303 -3.59 17.86 10.23
CA PHE A 303 -3.53 18.25 8.82
C PHE A 303 -4.59 17.51 8.01
N CYS A 304 -5.00 18.11 6.89
CA CYS A 304 -5.90 17.53 5.91
C CYS A 304 -5.29 17.68 4.51
N VAL A 305 -5.55 16.72 3.64
CA VAL A 305 -5.11 16.76 2.23
C VAL A 305 -6.32 17.06 1.35
N PHE A 306 -6.14 18.00 0.42
CA PHE A 306 -7.14 18.37 -0.57
C PHE A 306 -6.51 18.34 -1.97
N LEU A 307 -7.34 18.18 -2.99
CA LEU A 307 -6.93 18.28 -4.39
C LEU A 307 -7.51 19.56 -4.98
N SER A 308 -6.77 20.22 -5.87
CA SER A 308 -7.22 21.43 -6.54
C SER A 308 -6.48 21.61 -7.86
N ARG A 309 -7.09 22.31 -8.82
CA ARG A 309 -6.44 22.69 -10.07
C ARG A 309 -5.70 24.01 -9.89
N LEU A 310 -4.38 23.97 -10.00
CA LEU A 310 -3.57 25.17 -9.95
C LEU A 310 -3.67 25.94 -11.28
N GLY A 311 -3.95 27.23 -11.20
CA GLY A 311 -3.94 28.16 -12.34
C GLY A 311 -3.10 29.40 -12.05
N LEU A 312 -2.44 29.91 -13.09
CA LEU A 312 -1.72 31.19 -13.08
C LEU A 312 -2.36 32.10 -14.12
N THR A 313 -2.74 33.30 -13.71
CA THR A 313 -3.19 34.37 -14.61
C THR A 313 -2.07 35.41 -14.70
N VAL A 314 -1.66 35.78 -15.91
CA VAL A 314 -0.70 36.85 -16.17
C VAL A 314 -1.41 37.97 -16.91
N THR A 315 -1.45 39.17 -16.33
CA THR A 315 -2.06 40.34 -16.94
C THR A 315 -0.97 41.32 -17.34
N ARG A 316 -0.89 41.61 -18.64
CA ARG A 316 0.02 42.63 -19.19
C ARG A 316 -0.73 43.94 -19.33
N ILE A 317 -0.22 45.01 -18.73
CA ILE A 317 -0.79 46.35 -18.88
C ILE A 317 0.11 47.13 -19.84
N ASN A 318 -0.37 47.40 -21.06
CA ASN A 318 0.32 48.28 -22.00
C ASN A 318 0.02 49.74 -21.62
N GLU A 319 0.69 50.28 -20.62
CA GLU A 319 0.75 51.73 -20.44
C GLU A 319 1.94 52.29 -21.24
N GLU A 320 1.68 53.23 -22.15
CA GLU A 320 2.64 53.79 -23.12
C GLU A 320 3.86 54.53 -22.49
N ALA A 321 4.06 54.50 -21.19
CA ALA A 321 5.23 55.13 -20.58
C ALA A 321 5.57 54.53 -19.20
N TYR A 322 6.69 53.82 -19.17
CA TYR A 322 7.48 53.37 -18.01
C TYR A 322 7.00 52.09 -17.29
N GLU A 323 7.80 51.04 -17.50
CA GLU A 323 7.87 49.74 -16.79
C GLU A 323 6.73 48.74 -17.09
N GLU A 324 7.05 47.74 -17.92
CA GLU A 324 6.24 46.52 -18.11
C GLU A 324 6.22 45.71 -16.81
N GLU A 325 5.31 46.01 -15.89
CA GLU A 325 5.04 45.13 -14.74
C GLU A 325 3.95 44.11 -15.11
N ASP A 326 4.39 42.92 -15.55
CA ASP A 326 3.49 41.76 -15.70
C ASP A 326 2.88 41.42 -14.32
N LYS A 327 1.56 41.56 -14.19
CA LYS A 327 0.86 41.21 -12.94
C LYS A 327 0.48 39.74 -12.94
N GLU A 328 1.14 38.97 -12.09
CA GLU A 328 0.88 37.54 -11.92
C GLU A 328 -0.03 37.24 -10.72
N GLU A 329 -1.05 36.41 -10.93
CA GLU A 329 -1.97 35.96 -9.88
C GLU A 329 -2.16 34.43 -9.92
N LEU A 330 -1.88 33.75 -8.80
CA LEU A 330 -2.04 32.30 -8.64
C LEU A 330 -3.35 31.95 -7.94
N PHE A 331 -4.01 30.90 -8.44
CA PHE A 331 -5.29 30.44 -7.93
C PHE A 331 -5.36 28.92 -7.82
N LEU A 332 -6.06 28.45 -6.80
CA LEU A 332 -6.55 27.09 -6.66
C LEU A 332 -8.02 27.06 -7.10
N LYS A 333 -8.34 26.30 -8.15
CA LYS A 333 -9.69 26.14 -8.70
C LYS A 333 -10.24 24.74 -8.40
N ASP A 334 -11.53 24.66 -8.10
CA ASP A 334 -12.24 23.41 -7.79
C ASP A 334 -11.54 22.59 -6.71
N THR A 335 -11.36 23.18 -5.52
CA THR A 335 -10.77 22.46 -4.40
C THR A 335 -11.77 21.42 -3.87
N VAL A 336 -11.32 20.16 -3.79
CA VAL A 336 -12.12 19.00 -3.41
C VAL A 336 -11.44 18.17 -2.33
N THR A 337 -12.22 17.37 -1.58
CA THR A 337 -11.69 16.29 -0.73
C THR A 337 -11.11 15.16 -1.58
N LEU A 338 -10.42 14.20 -0.95
CA LEU A 338 -9.90 13.02 -1.63
C LEU A 338 -11.01 12.10 -2.20
N GLU A 339 -12.24 12.23 -1.70
CA GLU A 339 -13.43 11.56 -2.20
C GLU A 339 -14.12 12.34 -3.33
N GLY A 340 -13.57 13.48 -3.76
CA GLY A 340 -14.12 14.31 -4.83
C GLY A 340 -15.26 15.25 -4.39
N ILE A 341 -15.44 15.46 -3.09
CA ILE A 341 -16.46 16.38 -2.57
C ILE A 341 -15.95 17.81 -2.71
N GLN A 342 -16.67 18.67 -3.43
CA GLN A 342 -16.30 20.05 -3.64
C GLN A 342 -16.40 20.89 -2.36
N LEU A 343 -15.31 21.60 -2.06
CA LEU A 343 -15.18 22.47 -0.88
C LEU A 343 -15.19 23.95 -1.25
N ARG A 344 -14.53 24.31 -2.36
CA ARG A 344 -14.38 25.71 -2.78
C ARG A 344 -14.11 25.83 -4.28
N ASP A 345 -14.69 26.83 -4.92
CA ASP A 345 -14.57 27.04 -6.36
C ASP A 345 -13.26 27.71 -6.77
N SER A 346 -12.84 28.75 -6.05
CA SER A 346 -11.60 29.48 -6.34
C SER A 346 -11.00 30.09 -5.06
N MET A 347 -9.68 30.06 -4.95
CA MET A 347 -8.93 30.73 -3.89
C MET A 347 -7.61 31.26 -4.43
N ARG A 348 -7.33 32.55 -4.22
CA ARG A 348 -6.03 33.15 -4.53
C ARG A 348 -4.98 32.65 -3.52
N ILE A 349 -3.79 32.32 -4.01
CA ILE A 349 -2.65 31.91 -3.19
C ILE A 349 -1.40 32.70 -3.60
N GLY A 350 -0.43 32.80 -2.68
CA GLY A 350 0.90 33.34 -2.99
C GLY A 350 1.84 32.27 -3.53
N LYS A 351 2.92 32.69 -4.21
CA LYS A 351 3.97 31.77 -4.72
C LYS A 351 4.67 31.03 -3.58
N ASP A 352 4.73 31.63 -2.40
CA ASP A 352 5.24 31.06 -1.16
C ASP A 352 4.42 29.87 -0.65
N CYS A 353 3.20 29.66 -1.15
CA CYS A 353 2.45 28.44 -0.84
C CYS A 353 2.95 27.22 -1.64
N LEU A 354 3.71 27.40 -2.73
CA LEU A 354 4.15 26.30 -3.60
C LEU A 354 5.40 25.61 -3.01
N VAL A 355 5.38 24.27 -2.99
CA VAL A 355 6.54 23.47 -2.60
C VAL A 355 7.59 23.46 -3.71
N GLN A 356 7.15 23.28 -4.97
CA GLN A 356 8.01 23.36 -6.14
C GLN A 356 8.25 24.81 -6.58
N ARG A 357 9.48 25.09 -7.03
CA ARG A 357 9.86 26.37 -7.65
C ARG A 357 9.76 26.29 -9.17
N ASN A 358 9.67 27.47 -9.82
CA ASN A 358 9.83 27.66 -11.26
C ASN A 358 8.86 26.86 -12.17
N LEU A 359 7.67 26.54 -11.66
CA LEU A 359 6.67 25.70 -12.35
C LEU A 359 6.16 26.24 -13.71
N TYR A 360 6.34 27.53 -13.98
CA TYR A 360 5.78 28.23 -15.13
C TYR A 360 6.81 28.83 -16.09
N GLU A 361 8.11 28.74 -15.81
CA GLU A 361 9.18 29.38 -16.61
C GLU A 361 9.30 28.81 -18.04
N ALA A 362 8.79 27.60 -18.27
CA ALA A 362 8.85 26.90 -19.57
C ALA A 362 7.48 26.43 -20.08
N ARG A 363 6.37 27.01 -19.57
CA ARG A 363 5.01 26.53 -19.84
C ARG A 363 4.27 27.46 -20.79
N GLU A 364 3.69 26.91 -21.86
CA GLU A 364 2.80 27.63 -22.77
C GLU A 364 1.47 28.00 -22.06
N HIS A 365 0.86 29.10 -22.47
CA HIS A 365 -0.42 29.57 -21.91
C HIS A 365 -1.55 28.62 -22.32
N ASP A 366 -2.32 28.15 -21.34
CA ASP A 366 -3.50 27.32 -21.62
C ASP A 366 -4.64 28.15 -22.27
N GLU A 367 -4.73 29.46 -21.98
CA GLU A 367 -5.69 30.41 -22.57
C GLU A 367 -5.07 31.83 -22.68
N GLN A 368 -5.39 32.58 -23.74
CA GLN A 368 -4.95 33.96 -23.95
C GLN A 368 -6.15 34.86 -24.29
N TRP A 369 -6.23 36.01 -23.64
CA TRP A 369 -7.30 36.99 -23.85
C TRP A 369 -6.66 38.32 -24.26
N GLU A 370 -7.06 38.85 -25.41
CA GLU A 370 -6.70 40.21 -25.82
C GLU A 370 -7.80 41.17 -25.37
N GLY A 371 -7.46 42.10 -24.48
CA GLY A 371 -8.36 43.20 -24.13
C GLY A 371 -8.41 44.20 -25.28
N ASN A 372 -9.54 44.28 -25.98
CA ASN A 372 -9.82 45.46 -26.81
C ASN A 372 -10.12 46.62 -25.85
N THR A 373 -9.17 47.55 -25.73
CA THR A 373 -9.42 48.90 -25.17
C THR A 373 -10.35 49.71 -26.04
#